data_AF-A0A831Y3Y3-F1
#
_entry.id   AF-A0A831Y3Y3-F1
#
_cell.length_a   1.000
_cell.length_b   1.000
_cell.length_c   1.000
_cell.angle_alpha   90.00
_cell.angle_beta   90.00
_cell.angle_gamma   90.00
#
_symmetry.space_group_name_H-M   'P 1'
#
loop_
_entity.id
_entity.type
_entity.pdbx_description
1 polymer ?
#
loop_
_entity_poly.entity_id
_entity_poly.type
_entity_poly.pdbx_seq_one_letter_code
_entity_poly.pdbx_strand_id
1 'polypeptide(L)'
;MPPGGAARQPSCATCGAPIRSGDVTAFVQGDLVHEGCVTAPVNTTAVVAEFLRQAAPLSYCNACLATILALAHQEVYNATRRLREGSHFSIAIGTRCAGCDRVRITMGMTAGDT
;
A
#
# COMPACT_ATOMS: atom_id res chain seq x y z
N MET A 1 -36.10 -16.47 18.77
CA MET A 1 -34.67 -16.14 18.58
C MET A 1 -34.51 -15.60 17.17
N PRO A 2 -34.02 -14.37 16.95
CA PRO A 2 -33.77 -13.88 15.60
C PRO A 2 -32.54 -14.62 15.01
N PRO A 3 -32.46 -14.78 13.68
CA PRO A 3 -31.34 -15.47 13.03
C PRO A 3 -30.06 -14.65 13.18
N GLY A 4 -28.96 -15.32 13.52
CA GLY A 4 -27.63 -14.73 13.68
C GLY A 4 -27.23 -13.97 12.41
N GLY A 5 -27.17 -12.65 12.51
CA GLY A 5 -26.59 -11.82 11.47
C GLY A 5 -25.14 -12.25 11.29
N ALA A 6 -24.77 -12.66 10.08
CA ALA A 6 -23.38 -12.87 9.71
C ALA A 6 -22.62 -11.59 10.09
N ALA A 7 -21.84 -11.65 11.17
CA ALA A 7 -21.06 -10.52 11.63
C ALA A 7 -20.18 -10.08 10.46
N ARG A 8 -20.42 -8.87 9.95
CA ARG A 8 -19.58 -8.29 8.90
C ARG A 8 -18.16 -8.35 9.43
N GLN A 9 -17.29 -9.08 8.72
CA GLN A 9 -15.90 -9.19 9.12
C GLN A 9 -15.32 -7.77 9.17
N PRO A 10 -14.86 -7.30 10.34
CA PRO A 10 -14.36 -5.94 10.45
C PRO A 10 -13.13 -5.79 9.56
N SER A 11 -13.03 -4.68 8.85
CA SER A 11 -11.84 -4.31 8.09
C SER A 11 -11.03 -3.29 8.87
N CYS A 12 -9.71 -3.36 8.73
CA CYS A 12 -8.81 -2.36 9.29
C CYS A 12 -9.05 -1.02 8.59
N ALA A 13 -9.41 0.03 9.34
CA ALA A 13 -9.66 1.35 8.76
C ALA A 13 -8.43 1.98 8.07
N THR A 14 -7.22 1.55 8.45
CA THR A 14 -5.97 2.05 7.84
C THR A 14 -5.60 1.34 6.55
N CYS A 15 -5.82 0.03 6.46
CA CYS A 15 -5.33 -0.79 5.34
C CYS A 15 -6.41 -1.51 4.54
N GLY A 16 -7.68 -1.41 4.92
CA GLY A 16 -8.82 -2.02 4.23
C GLY A 16 -8.93 -3.54 4.36
N ALA A 17 -7.84 -4.24 4.71
CA ALA A 17 -7.81 -5.68 4.87
C ALA A 17 -8.72 -6.18 6.01
N PRO A 18 -9.31 -7.39 5.87
CA PRO A 18 -10.14 -7.98 6.92
C PRO A 18 -9.30 -8.30 8.16
N ILE A 19 -9.82 -7.94 9.32
CA ILE A 19 -9.30 -8.32 10.63
C ILE A 19 -9.82 -9.73 10.94
N ARG A 20 -8.91 -10.64 11.25
CA ARG A 20 -9.18 -12.04 11.54
C ARG A 20 -9.02 -12.31 13.04
N SER A 21 -9.68 -13.37 13.51
CA SER A 21 -9.49 -13.85 14.87
C SER A 21 -8.02 -14.23 15.09
N GLY A 22 -7.38 -13.59 16.07
CA GLY A 22 -5.96 -13.75 16.38
C GLY A 22 -5.07 -12.58 15.95
N ASP A 23 -5.58 -11.65 15.13
CA ASP A 23 -4.85 -10.44 14.79
C ASP A 23 -4.77 -9.49 16.00
N VAL A 24 -3.57 -8.93 16.23
CA VAL A 24 -3.38 -7.88 17.23
C VAL A 24 -3.90 -6.57 16.64
N THR A 25 -4.88 -5.98 17.33
CA THR A 25 -5.58 -4.77 16.88
C THR A 25 -5.54 -3.70 17.96
N ALA A 26 -5.74 -2.45 17.53
CA ALA A 26 -6.04 -1.34 18.42
C ALA A 26 -7.31 -0.64 17.97
N PHE A 27 -7.90 0.11 18.89
CA PHE A 27 -9.03 0.99 18.64
C PHE A 27 -8.53 2.43 18.56
N VAL A 28 -8.66 3.07 17.41
CA VAL A 28 -8.18 4.44 17.16
C VAL A 28 -9.32 5.26 16.60
N GLN A 29 -9.70 6.35 17.29
CA GLN A 29 -10.77 7.27 16.88
C GLN A 29 -12.12 6.60 16.58
N GLY A 30 -12.41 5.46 17.21
CA GLY A 30 -13.66 4.71 17.00
C GLY A 30 -13.56 3.62 15.93
N ASP A 31 -12.42 3.47 15.29
CA ASP A 31 -12.17 2.45 14.26
C ASP A 31 -11.21 1.35 14.74
N LEU A 32 -11.41 0.14 14.20
CA LEU A 32 -10.55 -1.01 14.45
C LEU A 32 -9.39 -1.00 13.45
N VAL A 33 -8.16 -1.08 13.94
CA VAL A 33 -6.94 -1.07 13.12
C VAL A 33 -5.98 -2.17 13.56
N HIS A 34 -5.22 -2.76 12.65
CA HIS A 34 -4.11 -3.65 13.02
C HIS A 34 -3.09 -2.87 13.86
N GLU A 35 -2.44 -3.51 14.83
CA GLU A 35 -1.43 -2.88 15.68
C GLU A 35 -0.31 -2.22 14.84
N GLY A 36 0.23 -2.92 13.85
CA GLY A 36 1.22 -2.36 12.91
C GLY A 36 0.69 -1.26 11.97
N CYS A 37 -0.60 -0.96 12.01
CA CYS A 37 -1.21 0.17 11.30
C CYS A 37 -1.42 1.41 12.20
N VAL A 38 -1.32 1.27 13.53
CA VAL A 38 -1.50 2.36 14.50
C VAL A 38 -0.39 3.40 14.41
N THR A 39 0.84 2.96 14.14
CA THR A 39 2.04 3.79 14.25
C THR A 39 2.50 4.41 12.93
N ALA A 40 1.65 4.45 11.91
CA ALA A 40 1.98 5.09 10.63
C ALA A 40 1.40 6.52 10.59
N PRO A 41 2.13 7.56 11.03
CA PRO A 41 1.66 8.96 11.06
C PRO A 41 1.42 9.56 9.66
N VAL A 42 1.78 8.83 8.61
CA VAL A 42 1.48 9.11 7.21
C VAL A 42 0.99 7.80 6.61
N ASN A 43 -0.15 7.80 5.90
CA ASN A 43 -0.55 6.62 5.13
C ASN A 43 0.46 6.44 3.99
N THR A 44 1.57 5.75 4.26
CA THR A 44 2.69 5.51 3.33
C THR A 44 2.19 4.93 2.01
N THR A 45 1.14 4.09 2.07
CA THR A 45 0.47 3.54 0.89
C THR A 45 -0.10 4.65 0.00
N ALA A 46 -0.79 5.63 0.58
CA ALA A 46 -1.36 6.76 -0.15
C ALA A 46 -0.28 7.66 -0.74
N VAL A 47 0.81 7.90 -0.01
CA VAL A 47 1.94 8.72 -0.51
C VAL A 47 2.66 8.05 -1.67
N VAL A 48 2.98 6.76 -1.54
CA VAL A 48 3.60 5.98 -2.62
C VAL A 48 2.66 5.91 -3.83
N ALA A 49 1.36 5.72 -3.61
CA ALA A 49 0.38 5.73 -4.69
C ALA A 49 0.35 7.09 -5.38
N GLU A 50 0.14 8.19 -4.66
CA GLU A 50 0.05 9.53 -5.23
C GLU A 50 1.27 9.84 -6.10
N PHE A 51 2.48 9.57 -5.58
CA PHE A 51 3.71 9.74 -6.34
C PHE A 51 3.74 8.92 -7.62
N LEU A 52 3.42 7.63 -7.57
CA LEU A 52 3.40 6.77 -8.76
C LEU A 52 2.33 7.19 -9.78
N ARG A 53 1.24 7.80 -9.32
CA ARG A 53 0.16 8.30 -10.20
C ARG A 53 0.63 9.55 -10.93
N GLN A 54 1.26 10.49 -10.21
CA GLN A 54 1.82 11.71 -10.79
C GLN A 54 3.00 11.42 -11.73
N ALA A 55 3.78 10.38 -11.43
CA ALA A 55 4.92 9.99 -12.23
C ALA A 55 4.56 9.06 -13.40
N ALA A 56 3.30 8.68 -13.58
CA ALA A 56 2.88 7.81 -14.67
C ALA A 56 3.26 8.44 -16.03
N PRO A 57 3.75 7.64 -17.01
CA PRO A 57 3.83 6.17 -17.02
C PRO A 57 5.17 5.61 -16.50
N LEU A 58 5.97 6.38 -15.76
CA LEU A 58 7.28 5.93 -15.27
C LEU A 58 7.13 4.88 -14.16
N SER A 59 8.17 4.06 -14.00
CA SER A 59 8.23 3.04 -12.94
C SER A 59 9.54 3.10 -12.15
N TYR A 60 9.45 2.81 -10.86
CA TYR A 60 10.53 3.01 -9.88
C TYR A 60 10.75 1.76 -9.03
N CYS A 61 11.99 1.49 -8.61
CA CYS A 61 12.28 0.42 -7.66
C CYS A 61 12.01 0.87 -6.21
N ASN A 62 11.82 -0.08 -5.29
CA ASN A 62 11.58 0.22 -3.87
C ASN A 62 12.66 1.13 -3.24
N ALA A 63 13.93 0.93 -3.61
CA ALA A 63 15.03 1.75 -3.09
C ALA A 63 14.95 3.21 -3.56
N CYS A 64 14.61 3.44 -4.83
CA CYS A 64 14.41 4.79 -5.35
C CYS A 64 13.18 5.44 -4.73
N LEU A 65 12.07 4.72 -4.59
CA LEU A 65 10.87 5.22 -3.92
C LEU A 65 11.15 5.61 -2.46
N ALA A 66 11.87 4.77 -1.71
CA ALA A 66 12.30 5.06 -0.34
C ALA A 66 13.14 6.34 -0.27
N THR A 67 14.10 6.48 -1.18
CA THR A 67 14.99 7.65 -1.23
C THR A 67 14.21 8.93 -1.59
N ILE A 68 13.39 8.89 -2.64
CA ILE A 68 12.65 10.05 -3.16
C ILE A 68 11.62 10.54 -2.14
N LEU A 69 10.91 9.62 -1.50
CA LEU A 69 9.85 9.94 -0.56
C LEU A 69 10.35 10.14 0.88
N ALA A 70 11.66 10.02 1.11
CA ALA A 70 12.28 10.03 2.44
C ALA A 70 11.61 9.05 3.43
N LEU A 71 11.29 7.84 2.94
CA LEU A 71 10.64 6.77 3.69
C LEU A 71 11.62 5.62 3.94
N ALA A 72 11.40 4.85 5.00
CA ALA A 72 12.18 3.63 5.19
C ALA A 72 11.86 2.59 4.11
N HIS A 73 12.86 1.83 3.69
CA HIS A 73 12.68 0.80 2.65
C HIS A 73 11.57 -0.21 3.00
N GLN A 74 11.46 -0.58 4.27
CA GLN A 74 10.41 -1.50 4.75
C GLN A 74 9.00 -0.88 4.63
N GLU A 75 8.86 0.42 4.87
CA GLU A 75 7.57 1.12 4.73
C GLU A 75 7.13 1.15 3.28
N VAL A 76 8.05 1.44 2.35
CA VAL A 76 7.78 1.40 0.91
C VAL A 76 7.47 -0.01 0.42
N TYR A 77 8.19 -1.03 0.90
CA TYR A 77 7.90 -2.42 0.58
C TYR A 77 6.47 -2.82 1.02
N ASN A 78 6.07 -2.44 2.23
CA ASN A 78 4.74 -2.71 2.74
C ASN A 78 3.66 -1.94 1.97
N ALA A 79 3.91 -0.67 1.64
CA ALA A 79 3.03 0.16 0.83
C ALA A 79 2.82 -0.44 -0.57
N THR A 80 3.89 -0.78 -1.28
CA THR A 80 3.83 -1.38 -2.62
C THR A 80 3.19 -2.76 -2.61
N ARG A 81 3.36 -3.55 -1.53
CA ARG A 81 2.65 -4.82 -1.35
C ARG A 81 1.14 -4.61 -1.23
N ARG A 82 0.68 -3.61 -0.48
CA ARG A 82 -0.75 -3.27 -0.34
C ARG A 82 -1.34 -2.77 -1.67
N LEU A 83 -0.59 -1.98 -2.43
CA LEU A 83 -1.06 -1.46 -3.73
C LEU A 83 -1.29 -2.57 -4.78
N ARG A 84 -0.66 -3.74 -4.64
CA ARG A 84 -0.91 -4.90 -5.54
C ARG A 84 -2.35 -5.38 -5.53
N GLU A 85 -3.11 -5.08 -4.50
CA GLU A 85 -4.52 -5.46 -4.42
C GLU A 85 -5.42 -4.53 -5.28
N GLY A 86 -4.89 -3.39 -5.74
CA GLY A 86 -5.61 -2.42 -6.57
C GLY A 86 -5.42 -2.65 -8.08
N SER A 87 -6.45 -2.30 -8.87
CA SER A 87 -6.52 -2.54 -10.33
C SER A 87 -5.59 -1.67 -11.20
N HIS A 88 -4.98 -0.61 -10.65
CA HIS A 88 -4.18 0.36 -11.42
C HIS A 88 -2.68 0.30 -11.13
N PHE A 89 -2.26 -0.61 -10.26
CA PHE A 89 -0.87 -0.74 -9.87
C PHE A 89 -0.18 -1.85 -10.67
N SER A 90 0.98 -1.54 -11.23
CA SER A 90 1.74 -2.48 -12.06
C SER A 90 3.10 -2.78 -11.43
N ILE A 91 3.52 -4.03 -11.59
CA ILE A 91 4.87 -4.48 -11.22
C ILE A 91 5.47 -5.19 -12.41
N ALA A 92 6.65 -4.73 -12.78
CA ALA A 92 7.44 -5.34 -13.84
C ALA A 92 8.78 -5.82 -13.29
N ILE A 93 9.26 -6.94 -13.84
CA ILE A 93 10.55 -7.54 -13.50
C ILE A 93 11.47 -7.37 -14.71
N GLY A 94 12.71 -6.96 -14.48
CA GLY A 94 13.67 -6.79 -15.57
C GLY A 94 13.51 -5.47 -16.33
N THR A 95 12.79 -4.51 -15.77
CA THR A 95 12.58 -3.17 -16.30
C THR A 95 13.59 -2.17 -15.73
N ARG A 96 13.92 -1.13 -16.49
CA ARG A 96 14.78 -0.04 -16.03
C ARG A 96 14.01 0.88 -15.09
N CYS A 97 14.58 1.13 -13.91
CA CYS A 97 14.03 2.09 -12.96
C CYS A 97 14.30 3.53 -13.42
N ALA A 98 13.27 4.37 -13.48
CA ALA A 98 13.40 5.77 -13.88
C ALA A 98 14.31 6.62 -12.95
N GLY A 99 14.47 6.21 -11.68
CA GLY A 99 15.31 6.93 -10.71
C GLY A 99 16.79 6.55 -10.70
N CYS A 100 17.14 5.29 -11.01
CA CYS A 100 18.55 4.84 -10.96
C CYS A 100 19.08 4.22 -12.25
N ASP A 101 18.24 4.14 -13.29
CA ASP A 101 18.53 3.54 -14.60
C ASP A 101 19.06 2.08 -14.57
N ARG A 102 18.92 1.39 -13.43
CA ARG A 102 19.28 -0.02 -13.31
C ARG A 102 18.08 -0.91 -13.63
N VAL A 103 18.36 -2.08 -14.20
CA VAL A 103 17.39 -3.17 -14.37
C VAL A 103 17.01 -3.73 -13.00
N ARG A 104 15.74 -3.62 -12.62
CA ARG A 104 15.21 -3.95 -11.29
C ARG A 104 13.79 -4.52 -11.39
N ILE A 105 13.23 -4.89 -10.25
CA ILE A 105 11.78 -4.94 -10.09
C ILE A 105 11.30 -3.49 -9.94
N THR A 106 10.40 -3.03 -10.80
CA THR A 106 9.83 -1.69 -10.76
C THR A 106 8.34 -1.71 -10.46
N MET A 107 7.88 -0.64 -9.83
CA MET A 107 6.50 -0.38 -9.45
C MET A 107 6.06 0.88 -10.19
N GLY A 108 4.89 0.83 -10.79
CA GLY A 108 4.29 1.94 -11.52
C GLY A 108 2.78 1.93 -11.32
N MET A 109 2.13 2.97 -11.84
CA MET A 109 0.69 2.91 -12.07
C MET A 109 0.40 3.07 -13.54
N THR A 110 -0.64 2.37 -13.99
CA THR A 110 -1.23 2.64 -15.30
C THR A 110 -1.96 3.98 -15.19
N ALA A 111 -1.73 4.88 -16.16
CA ALA A 111 -2.64 5.98 -16.36
C ALA A 111 -4.02 5.35 -16.63
N GLY A 112 -5.01 5.63 -15.79
CA GLY A 112 -6.38 5.23 -16.10
C GLY A 112 -6.75 5.83 -17.44
N ASP A 113 -7.16 4.99 -18.40
CA ASP A 113 -7.80 5.47 -19.61
C ASP A 113 -8.93 6.41 -19.21
N THR A 114 -8.92 7.59 -19.81
CA THR A 114 -10.00 8.59 -19.68
C THR A 114 -11.19 8.14 -20.51
#